data_AF-A0ABD3RGK7-F1
#
_entry.id   AF-A0ABD3RGK7-F1
#
_cell.length_a   1.000
_cell.length_b   1.000
_cell.length_c   1.000
_cell.angle_alpha   90.00
_cell.angle_beta   90.00
_cell.angle_gamma   90.00
#
_symmetry.space_group_name_H-M   'P 1'
#
loop_
_entity.id
_entity.type
_entity.pdbx_description
1 polymer ?
#
loop_
_entity_poly.entity_id
_entity_poly.type
_entity_poly.pdbx_seq_one_letter_code
_entity_poly.pdbx_strand_id
1 'polypeptide(L)'
;MTEEEENRVGGDEEKRIKRKQSLEASVTLGLGYGQKKKQHVKAFFSAVWPVLQTAGWTLVKGEGKDEGLTYFLPPGMTMGREREEQEDMPDTSPSTENAFREDGPWRCSSGGHTNGTAKSRCTRSIDEGQRCMAWRDGKRCRKPYYSKVRDVIERVLERNNEAEAIAAKAFTELVPHVADLFGRKKDEKEIEGSKSSPSSQPRQKNDPCAWKDERTHFNKSSSRIGSEFQVDTLPEAGSYTYSANHTDAEDGGAL
;
A
#
# COMPACT_ATOMS: atom_id res chain seq x y z
N MET A 1 16.86 31.31 -31.50
CA MET A 1 16.69 30.10 -30.67
C MET A 1 17.93 29.28 -30.86
N THR A 2 18.74 29.20 -29.82
CA THR A 2 20.03 28.51 -29.83
C THR A 2 19.82 27.04 -29.52
N GLU A 3 20.69 26.16 -30.03
CA GLU A 3 20.64 24.70 -29.81
C GLU A 3 20.67 24.31 -28.30
N GLU A 4 21.03 25.24 -27.42
CA GLU A 4 20.96 25.08 -25.97
C GLU A 4 19.53 25.14 -25.40
N GLU A 5 18.59 25.85 -26.04
CA GLU A 5 17.18 25.88 -25.59
C GLU A 5 16.44 24.57 -25.90
N GLU A 6 16.70 23.94 -27.04
CA GLU A 6 16.08 22.64 -27.39
C GLU A 6 16.52 21.51 -26.45
N ASN A 7 17.78 21.49 -26.03
CA ASN A 7 18.30 20.48 -25.10
C ASN A 7 17.71 20.62 -23.68
N ARG A 8 17.33 21.82 -23.25
CA ARG A 8 16.69 22.04 -21.94
C ARG A 8 15.28 21.48 -21.87
N VAL A 9 14.51 21.60 -22.96
CA VAL A 9 13.11 21.15 -23.01
C VAL A 9 13.01 19.61 -23.02
N GLY A 10 13.93 18.92 -23.70
CA GLY A 10 13.92 17.45 -23.76
C GLY A 10 14.16 16.75 -22.42
N GLY A 11 15.06 17.31 -21.58
CA GLY A 11 15.40 16.72 -20.29
C GLY A 11 14.26 16.72 -19.27
N ASP A 12 13.37 17.71 -19.33
CA ASP A 12 12.24 17.81 -18.40
C ASP A 12 11.07 16.89 -18.78
N GLU A 13 10.84 16.67 -20.07
CA GLU A 13 9.83 15.70 -20.52
C GLU A 13 10.27 14.26 -20.21
N GLU A 14 11.55 13.93 -20.36
CA GLU A 14 12.06 12.60 -20.00
C GLU A 14 11.93 12.33 -18.49
N LYS A 15 12.25 13.32 -17.64
CA LYS A 15 12.01 13.23 -16.19
C LYS A 15 10.52 13.04 -15.88
N ARG A 16 9.64 13.72 -16.61
CA ARG A 16 8.18 13.59 -16.46
C ARG A 16 7.69 12.18 -16.80
N ILE A 17 8.21 11.59 -17.88
CA ILE A 17 7.88 10.21 -18.30
C ILE A 17 8.40 9.19 -17.28
N LYS A 18 9.66 9.30 -16.84
CA LYS A 18 10.24 8.42 -15.80
C LYS A 18 9.47 8.48 -14.49
N ARG A 19 9.03 9.68 -14.07
CA ARG A 19 8.18 9.88 -12.88
C ARG A 19 6.81 9.24 -13.05
N LYS A 20 6.18 9.38 -14.23
CA LYS A 20 4.90 8.72 -14.55
C LYS A 20 5.04 7.20 -14.46
N GLN A 21 6.10 6.63 -15.04
CA GLN A 21 6.40 5.20 -14.98
C GLN A 21 6.66 4.71 -13.54
N SER A 22 7.40 5.48 -12.74
CA SER A 22 7.64 5.16 -11.32
C SER A 22 6.36 5.18 -10.48
N LEU A 23 5.49 6.17 -10.70
CA LEU A 23 4.17 6.23 -10.05
C LEU A 23 3.29 5.05 -10.49
N GLU A 24 3.28 4.73 -11.78
CA GLU A 24 2.57 3.55 -12.29
C GLU A 24 3.10 2.25 -11.67
N ALA A 25 4.42 2.11 -11.55
CA ALA A 25 5.07 0.96 -10.92
C ALA A 25 4.65 0.84 -9.44
N SER A 26 4.59 1.95 -8.71
CA SER A 26 4.15 1.99 -7.30
C SER A 26 2.69 1.59 -7.12
N VAL A 27 1.83 1.88 -8.10
CA VAL A 27 0.43 1.44 -8.10
C VAL A 27 0.32 -0.06 -8.42
N THR A 28 1.24 -0.62 -9.20
CA THR A 28 1.23 -2.04 -9.61
C THR A 28 1.95 -3.02 -8.70
N LEU A 29 2.75 -2.57 -7.73
CA LEU A 29 3.62 -3.42 -6.89
C LEU A 29 2.87 -4.36 -5.89
N GLY A 30 1.60 -4.69 -6.12
CA GLY A 30 0.88 -5.73 -5.38
C GLY A 30 0.39 -6.82 -6.33
N LEU A 31 0.83 -8.06 -6.11
CA LEU A 31 0.38 -9.28 -6.80
C LEU A 31 -1.16 -9.25 -6.97
N GLY A 32 -1.62 -9.10 -8.21
CA GLY A 32 -3.03 -9.18 -8.63
C GLY A 32 -3.87 -7.89 -8.52
N TYR A 33 -3.61 -6.98 -7.58
CA TYR A 33 -4.45 -5.80 -7.37
C TYR A 33 -4.06 -4.57 -8.20
N GLY A 34 -2.87 -4.58 -8.82
CA GLY A 34 -2.35 -3.45 -9.59
C GLY A 34 -3.24 -3.03 -10.77
N GLN A 35 -3.76 -4.00 -11.52
CA GLN A 35 -4.63 -3.72 -12.69
C GLN A 35 -5.97 -3.12 -12.28
N LYS A 36 -6.62 -3.67 -11.24
CA LYS A 36 -7.87 -3.11 -10.70
C LYS A 36 -7.67 -1.67 -10.20
N LYS A 37 -6.58 -1.41 -9.47
CA LYS A 37 -6.24 -0.04 -9.02
C LYS A 37 -6.03 0.91 -10.19
N LYS A 38 -5.32 0.47 -11.25
CA LYS A 38 -5.13 1.25 -12.48
C LYS A 38 -6.47 1.56 -13.16
N GLN A 39 -7.36 0.58 -13.25
CA GLN A 39 -8.70 0.76 -13.81
C GLN A 39 -9.51 1.80 -13.03
N HIS A 40 -9.51 1.74 -11.69
CA HIS A 40 -10.22 2.74 -10.88
C HIS A 40 -9.64 4.14 -11.04
N VAL A 41 -8.31 4.29 -11.06
CA VAL A 41 -7.67 5.59 -11.29
C VAL A 41 -8.02 6.12 -12.67
N LYS A 42 -7.99 5.26 -13.70
CA LYS A 42 -8.37 5.64 -15.07
C LYS A 42 -9.84 6.09 -15.13
N ALA A 43 -10.75 5.31 -14.53
CA ALA A 43 -12.17 5.63 -14.46
C ALA A 43 -12.45 6.93 -13.70
N PHE A 44 -11.72 7.17 -12.60
CA PHE A 44 -11.78 8.41 -11.85
C PHE A 44 -11.42 9.60 -12.74
N PHE A 45 -10.28 9.54 -13.44
CA PHE A 45 -9.87 10.65 -14.32
C PHE A 45 -10.76 10.83 -15.55
N SER A 46 -11.37 9.77 -16.07
CA SER A 46 -12.22 9.87 -17.26
C SER A 46 -13.64 10.32 -16.98
N ALA A 47 -14.24 9.91 -15.85
CA ALA A 47 -15.65 10.21 -15.55
C ALA A 47 -15.86 11.12 -14.36
N VAL A 48 -15.13 10.91 -13.25
CA VAL A 48 -15.36 11.65 -12.00
C VAL A 48 -14.72 13.03 -12.07
N TRP A 49 -13.45 13.07 -12.45
CA TRP A 49 -12.65 14.28 -12.39
C TRP A 49 -13.23 15.45 -13.21
N PRO A 50 -13.71 15.27 -14.46
CA PRO A 50 -14.31 16.36 -15.21
C PRO A 50 -15.53 16.98 -14.51
N VAL A 51 -16.36 16.15 -13.88
CA VAL A 51 -17.57 16.62 -13.15
C VAL A 51 -17.19 17.36 -11.86
N LEU A 52 -16.18 16.87 -11.13
CA LEU A 52 -15.68 17.58 -9.95
C LEU A 52 -15.05 18.92 -10.33
N GLN A 53 -14.30 18.95 -11.43
CA GLN A 53 -13.64 20.16 -11.90
C GLN A 53 -14.66 21.23 -12.30
N THR A 54 -15.76 20.88 -12.99
CA THR A 54 -16.84 21.83 -13.30
C THR A 54 -17.55 22.31 -12.03
N ALA A 55 -17.59 21.49 -10.98
CA ALA A 55 -18.11 21.86 -9.66
C ALA A 55 -17.14 22.71 -8.83
N GLY A 56 -15.98 23.11 -9.38
CA GLY A 56 -15.01 23.98 -8.70
C GLY A 56 -13.95 23.26 -7.87
N TRP A 57 -13.84 21.93 -7.97
CA TRP A 57 -12.72 21.21 -7.37
C TRP A 57 -11.43 21.55 -8.13
N THR A 58 -10.32 21.60 -7.39
CA THR A 58 -9.01 21.93 -7.97
C THR A 58 -8.02 20.80 -7.73
N LEU A 59 -7.16 20.57 -8.73
CA LEU A 59 -6.04 19.63 -8.65
C LEU A 59 -4.75 20.43 -8.56
N VAL A 60 -4.12 20.37 -7.39
CA VAL A 60 -2.89 21.10 -7.09
C VAL A 60 -1.72 20.12 -7.04
N LYS A 61 -0.65 20.43 -7.76
CA LYS A 61 0.62 19.70 -7.64
C LYS A 61 1.43 20.30 -6.51
N GLY A 62 1.95 19.47 -5.63
CA GLY A 62 2.86 19.88 -4.58
C GLY A 62 4.18 20.39 -5.19
N GLU A 63 4.74 21.40 -4.54
CA GLU A 63 6.03 22.02 -4.88
C GLU A 63 7.04 21.78 -3.73
N GLY A 64 8.34 21.97 -4.01
CA GLY A 64 9.40 21.86 -3.01
C GLY A 64 9.44 20.49 -2.32
N LYS A 65 9.25 20.46 -0.99
CA LYS A 65 9.25 19.22 -0.19
C LYS A 65 8.14 18.25 -0.61
N ASP A 66 7.07 18.76 -1.20
CA ASP A 66 5.91 18.02 -1.68
C ASP A 66 5.95 17.71 -3.18
N GLU A 67 7.07 17.95 -3.86
CA GLU A 67 7.18 17.71 -5.30
C GLU A 67 6.80 16.27 -5.68
N GLY A 68 5.88 16.15 -6.63
CA GLY A 68 5.33 14.89 -7.11
C GLY A 68 4.10 14.38 -6.33
N LEU A 69 3.65 15.10 -5.32
CA LEU A 69 2.34 14.86 -4.71
C LEU A 69 1.25 15.60 -5.48
N THR A 70 0.10 14.95 -5.65
CA THR A 70 -1.13 15.59 -6.14
C THR A 70 -2.11 15.72 -4.99
N TYR A 71 -2.76 16.87 -4.90
CA TYR A 71 -3.83 17.19 -3.96
C TYR A 71 -5.11 17.47 -4.75
N PHE A 72 -6.23 16.95 -4.25
CA PHE A 72 -7.56 17.20 -4.80
C PHE A 72 -8.32 18.00 -3.75
N LEU A 73 -8.57 19.27 -4.03
CA LEU A 73 -9.17 20.20 -3.08
C LEU A 73 -10.62 20.47 -3.47
N PRO A 74 -11.56 20.43 -2.51
CA PRO A 74 -12.93 20.83 -2.75
C PRO A 74 -13.02 22.35 -3.02
N PRO A 75 -14.16 22.82 -3.56
CA PRO A 75 -14.39 24.22 -3.83
C PRO A 75 -14.20 25.07 -2.57
N GLY A 76 -13.53 26.22 -2.70
CA GLY A 76 -13.24 27.14 -1.60
C GLY A 76 -12.08 26.74 -0.69
N MET A 77 -11.48 25.55 -0.87
CA MET A 77 -10.23 25.21 -0.20
C MET A 77 -9.03 25.57 -1.08
N THR A 78 -8.11 26.34 -0.51
CA THR A 78 -6.77 26.55 -1.07
C THR A 78 -5.77 25.73 -0.26
N MET A 79 -4.70 25.25 -0.90
CA MET A 79 -3.53 24.82 -0.13
C MET A 79 -3.06 26.08 0.59
N GLY A 80 -3.18 26.09 1.92
CA GLY A 80 -2.58 27.13 2.72
C GLY A 80 -1.12 27.20 2.34
N ARG A 81 -0.76 28.19 1.54
CA ARG A 81 0.63 28.61 1.41
C ARG A 81 0.87 29.20 2.78
N GLU A 82 1.31 28.37 3.72
CA GLU A 82 1.92 28.85 4.95
C GLU A 82 3.03 29.76 4.44
N ARG A 83 2.69 31.04 4.36
CA ARG A 83 3.62 32.09 4.05
C ARG A 83 4.52 32.03 5.27
N GLU A 84 5.68 31.41 5.11
CA GLU A 84 6.83 31.59 5.99
C GLU A 84 7.20 33.08 5.93
N GLU A 85 6.34 33.94 6.48
CA GLU A 85 6.75 35.13 7.22
C GLU A 85 7.03 34.62 8.64
N GLN A 86 7.94 33.65 8.74
CA GLN A 86 8.65 33.43 9.98
C GLN A 86 9.66 34.57 10.03
N GLU A 87 9.23 35.69 10.60
CA GLU A 87 10.08 36.83 10.91
C GLU A 87 11.37 36.31 11.54
N ASP A 88 12.50 36.75 10.99
CA ASP A 88 13.88 36.40 11.35
C ASP A 88 14.11 36.52 12.87
N MET A 89 13.75 35.49 13.61
CA MET A 89 14.30 35.20 14.93
C MET A 89 15.69 34.60 14.68
N PRO A 90 16.78 35.15 15.25
CA PRO A 90 18.13 34.64 15.02
C PRO A 90 18.26 33.23 15.62
N ASP A 91 18.02 32.23 14.78
CA ASP A 91 18.11 30.82 15.12
C ASP A 91 19.59 30.44 15.21
N THR A 92 20.09 30.24 16.42
CA THR A 92 21.46 29.79 16.71
C THR A 92 21.60 28.28 16.53
N SER A 93 20.87 27.70 15.56
CA SER A 93 20.81 26.27 15.29
C SER A 93 21.69 25.92 14.09
N PRO A 94 22.53 24.87 14.17
CA PRO A 94 23.55 24.59 13.16
C PRO A 94 22.94 24.24 11.80
N SER A 95 23.44 24.94 10.78
CA SER A 95 23.09 24.79 9.35
C SER A 95 22.88 23.34 8.90
N THR A 96 21.72 23.10 8.31
CA THR A 96 21.27 21.82 7.75
C THR A 96 21.81 21.58 6.33
N GLU A 97 23.03 22.01 6.00
CA GLU A 97 23.60 21.83 4.65
C GLU A 97 24.37 20.52 4.43
N ASN A 98 24.45 19.63 5.42
CA ASN A 98 25.11 18.33 5.27
C ASN A 98 24.16 17.14 5.48
N ALA A 99 23.08 17.06 4.69
CA ALA A 99 22.12 15.94 4.75
C ALA A 99 22.54 14.71 3.90
N PHE A 100 23.83 14.58 3.57
CA PHE A 100 24.44 13.34 3.06
C PHE A 100 25.08 12.49 4.18
N ARG A 101 24.61 12.67 5.43
CA ARG A 101 25.11 11.89 6.57
C ARG A 101 24.60 10.45 6.50
N GLU A 102 25.51 9.59 6.06
CA GLU A 102 25.99 8.34 6.67
C GLU A 102 25.09 7.70 7.74
N ASP A 103 25.12 6.38 7.76
CA ASP A 103 24.34 5.39 8.53
C ASP A 103 24.31 5.53 10.07
N GLY A 104 24.18 6.76 10.57
CA GLY A 104 24.22 7.13 11.97
C GLY A 104 22.87 7.09 12.68
N PRO A 105 22.90 7.08 14.01
CA PRO A 105 21.71 7.09 14.84
C PRO A 105 20.83 8.32 14.58
N TRP A 106 19.51 8.13 14.54
CA TRP A 106 18.53 9.21 14.34
C TRP A 106 17.48 9.23 15.44
N ARG A 107 16.98 10.41 15.82
CA ARG A 107 15.99 10.56 16.89
C ARG A 107 14.57 10.43 16.32
N CYS A 108 13.80 9.48 16.85
CA CYS A 108 12.40 9.26 16.51
C CYS A 108 11.54 10.44 16.96
N SER A 109 10.85 11.10 16.02
CA SER A 109 10.00 12.25 16.31
C SER A 109 8.75 11.90 17.12
N SER A 110 8.23 10.68 17.01
CA SER A 110 7.03 10.27 17.74
C SER A 110 7.29 9.81 19.17
N GLY A 111 8.49 9.28 19.46
CA GLY A 111 8.79 8.64 20.75
C GLY A 111 10.04 9.16 21.45
N GLY A 112 10.68 10.22 20.94
CA GLY A 112 11.84 10.89 21.53
C GLY A 112 13.13 10.06 21.63
N HIS A 113 13.11 8.78 21.26
CA HIS A 113 14.24 7.87 21.40
C HIS A 113 15.15 7.85 20.18
N THR A 114 16.41 7.47 20.39
CA THR A 114 17.40 7.33 19.33
C THR A 114 17.35 5.92 18.72
N ASN A 115 17.15 5.82 17.42
CA ASN A 115 17.28 4.59 16.66
C ASN A 115 18.76 4.42 16.27
N GLY A 116 19.41 3.36 16.74
CA GLY A 116 20.82 3.07 16.46
C GLY A 116 21.09 2.52 15.06
N THR A 117 20.07 2.37 14.22
CA THR A 117 20.22 1.81 12.87
C THR A 117 19.82 2.84 11.83
N ALA A 118 20.49 2.81 10.68
CA ALA A 118 20.14 3.63 9.52
C ALA A 118 18.78 3.29 8.89
N LYS A 119 18.08 2.27 9.41
CA LYS A 119 16.76 1.87 8.92
C LYS A 119 15.80 3.06 8.98
N SER A 120 15.04 3.22 7.90
CA SER A 120 14.07 4.30 7.71
C SER A 120 12.86 4.22 8.63
N ARG A 121 12.69 3.12 9.38
CA ARG A 121 11.62 2.92 10.35
C ARG A 121 12.19 2.69 11.73
N CYS A 122 11.55 3.34 12.69
CA CYS A 122 11.70 2.98 14.08
C CYS A 122 11.26 1.52 14.29
N THR A 123 12.00 0.77 15.10
CA THR A 123 11.66 -0.62 15.47
C THR A 123 11.47 -0.80 16.97
N ARG A 124 11.58 0.27 17.77
CA ARG A 124 11.46 0.19 19.21
C ARG A 124 10.02 -0.12 19.61
N SER A 125 9.85 -1.04 20.56
CA SER A 125 8.58 -1.26 21.24
C SER A 125 8.27 -0.06 22.14
N ILE A 126 7.09 0.49 21.97
CA ILE A 126 6.40 1.32 22.95
C ILE A 126 5.78 0.33 23.95
N ASP A 127 5.57 0.75 25.19
CA ASP A 127 4.99 -0.05 26.27
C ASP A 127 3.70 -0.77 25.79
N GLU A 128 3.42 -1.95 26.36
CA GLU A 128 2.30 -2.83 25.98
C GLU A 128 2.42 -3.53 24.61
N GLY A 129 3.63 -3.65 24.07
CA GLY A 129 3.91 -4.49 22.89
C GLY A 129 3.55 -3.85 21.54
N GLN A 130 3.19 -2.57 21.53
CA GLN A 130 3.03 -1.82 20.28
C GLN A 130 4.39 -1.36 19.75
N ARG A 131 4.68 -1.57 18.46
CA ARG A 131 5.92 -1.09 17.84
C ARG A 131 5.76 0.34 17.35
N CYS A 132 6.71 1.22 17.67
CA CYS A 132 6.76 2.57 17.10
C CYS A 132 7.10 2.46 15.61
N MET A 133 6.18 2.86 14.74
CA MET A 133 6.31 2.77 13.27
C MET A 133 6.66 4.12 12.63
N ALA A 134 7.23 5.05 13.40
CA ALA A 134 7.64 6.36 12.90
C ALA A 134 8.76 6.22 11.86
N TRP A 135 8.72 7.09 10.86
CA TRP A 135 9.74 7.14 9.81
C TRP A 135 10.86 8.12 10.20
N ARG A 136 12.08 7.80 9.77
CA ARG A 136 13.21 8.73 9.83
C ARG A 136 12.83 10.03 9.14
N ASP A 137 13.15 11.15 9.79
CA ASP A 137 12.81 12.52 9.39
C ASP A 137 11.32 12.87 9.40
N GLY A 138 10.46 12.04 10.01
CA GLY A 138 9.02 12.28 10.04
C GLY A 138 8.37 12.31 8.65
N LYS A 139 9.11 11.95 7.60
CA LYS A 139 8.61 11.85 6.23
C LYS A 139 7.60 10.72 6.20
N ARG A 140 6.32 11.07 6.39
CA ARG A 140 5.20 10.15 6.21
C ARG A 140 5.43 9.44 4.89
N CYS A 141 5.48 8.10 4.93
CA CYS A 141 5.47 7.29 3.74
C CYS A 141 4.41 7.88 2.81
N ARG A 142 4.84 8.50 1.69
CA ARG A 142 3.94 9.21 0.79
C ARG A 142 2.76 8.29 0.55
N LYS A 143 1.56 8.64 1.05
CA LYS A 143 0.37 7.79 0.86
C LYS A 143 0.36 7.45 -0.62
N PRO A 144 0.37 6.16 -1.01
CA PRO A 144 0.49 5.80 -2.41
C PRO A 144 -0.64 6.51 -3.16
N TYR A 145 -0.35 7.08 -4.33
CA TYR A 145 -1.25 7.95 -5.08
C TYR A 145 -2.70 7.44 -5.14
N TYR A 146 -2.85 6.13 -5.33
CA TYR A 146 -4.14 5.44 -5.30
C TYR A 146 -4.95 5.72 -4.03
N SER A 147 -4.34 5.77 -2.85
CA SER A 147 -5.05 6.05 -1.59
C SER A 147 -5.65 7.45 -1.58
N LYS A 148 -5.00 8.45 -2.19
CA LYS A 148 -5.56 9.80 -2.30
C LYS A 148 -6.78 9.82 -3.22
N VAL A 149 -6.67 9.16 -4.38
CA VAL A 149 -7.79 9.01 -5.32
C VAL A 149 -8.93 8.22 -4.67
N ARG A 150 -8.60 7.17 -3.92
CA ARG A 150 -9.53 6.37 -3.13
C ARG A 150 -10.29 7.22 -2.12
N ASP A 151 -9.60 8.05 -1.34
CA ASP A 151 -10.21 8.95 -0.34
C ASP A 151 -11.22 9.90 -1.02
N VAL A 152 -10.92 10.41 -2.22
CA VAL A 152 -11.85 11.25 -3.01
C VAL A 152 -13.04 10.44 -3.51
N ILE A 153 -12.81 9.24 -4.06
CA ILE A 153 -13.90 8.35 -4.51
C ILE A 153 -14.84 8.02 -3.36
N GLU A 154 -14.31 7.66 -2.18
CA GLU A 154 -15.12 7.38 -0.99
C GLU A 154 -16.02 8.56 -0.65
N ARG A 155 -15.49 9.77 -0.64
CA ARG A 155 -16.26 11.00 -0.40
C ARG A 155 -17.33 11.25 -1.47
N VAL A 156 -16.98 11.12 -2.75
CA VAL A 156 -17.93 11.32 -3.86
C VAL A 156 -19.08 10.32 -3.77
N LEU A 157 -18.79 9.08 -3.38
CA LEU A 157 -19.80 8.04 -3.19
C LEU A 157 -20.75 8.30 -2.01
N GLU A 158 -20.39 9.19 -1.07
CA GLU A 158 -21.32 9.67 -0.02
C GLU A 158 -22.38 10.63 -0.57
N ARG A 159 -22.19 11.19 -1.79
CA ARG A 159 -23.17 12.03 -2.51
C ARG A 159 -23.66 13.23 -1.70
N ASN A 160 -22.76 13.91 -1.00
CA ASN A 160 -23.15 15.03 -0.13
C ASN A 160 -23.64 16.24 -0.94
N ASN A 161 -23.19 16.38 -2.19
CA ASN A 161 -23.56 17.46 -3.10
C ASN A 161 -24.14 16.93 -4.42
N GLU A 162 -24.92 17.74 -5.15
CA GLU A 162 -25.49 17.36 -6.47
C GLU A 162 -24.40 16.97 -7.48
N ALA A 163 -23.30 17.74 -7.54
CA ALA A 163 -22.17 17.42 -8.38
C ALA A 163 -21.50 16.08 -7.99
N GLU A 164 -21.39 15.80 -6.70
CA GLU A 164 -20.86 14.52 -6.20
C GLU A 164 -21.81 13.36 -6.55
N ALA A 165 -23.13 13.57 -6.48
CA ALA A 165 -24.12 12.59 -6.89
C ALA A 165 -24.04 12.25 -8.38
N ILE A 166 -23.90 13.27 -9.25
CA ILE A 166 -23.71 13.08 -10.70
C ILE A 166 -22.40 12.33 -10.96
N ALA A 167 -21.31 12.75 -10.32
CA ALA A 167 -20.00 12.11 -10.47
C ALA A 167 -20.01 10.65 -9.97
N ALA A 168 -20.67 10.37 -8.84
CA ALA A 168 -20.83 9.04 -8.30
C ALA A 168 -21.61 8.13 -9.26
N LYS A 169 -22.67 8.66 -9.90
CA LYS A 169 -23.44 7.92 -10.91
C LYS A 169 -22.57 7.55 -12.11
N ALA A 170 -21.90 8.53 -12.71
CA ALA A 170 -21.00 8.31 -13.85
C ALA A 170 -19.87 7.31 -13.52
N PHE A 171 -19.37 7.34 -12.29
CA PHE A 171 -18.35 6.39 -11.83
C PHE A 171 -18.89 4.96 -11.70
N THR A 172 -20.09 4.80 -11.14
CA THR A 172 -20.72 3.49 -10.94
C THR A 172 -21.07 2.83 -12.28
N GLU A 173 -21.39 3.63 -13.31
CA GLU A 173 -21.62 3.15 -14.68
C GLU A 173 -20.34 2.57 -15.32
N LEU A 174 -19.17 3.18 -15.06
CA LEU A 174 -17.88 2.69 -15.60
C LEU A 174 -17.26 1.53 -14.80
N VAL A 175 -17.50 1.49 -13.50
CA VAL A 175 -16.95 0.47 -12.60
C VAL A 175 -18.11 -0.20 -11.85
N PRO A 176 -18.74 -1.22 -12.46
CA PRO A 176 -19.70 -2.06 -11.76
C PRO A 176 -19.03 -2.68 -10.54
N HIS A 177 -19.74 -2.80 -9.41
CA HIS A 177 -19.24 -3.33 -8.13
C HIS A 177 -18.34 -2.40 -7.31
N VAL A 178 -18.28 -1.10 -7.65
CA VAL A 178 -17.49 -0.18 -6.83
C VAL A 178 -18.04 -0.05 -5.40
N ALA A 179 -19.36 -0.15 -5.21
CA ALA A 179 -19.97 -0.16 -3.88
C ALA A 179 -19.41 -1.30 -3.00
N ASP A 180 -19.19 -2.50 -3.56
CA ASP A 180 -18.71 -3.66 -2.80
C ASP A 180 -17.25 -3.51 -2.34
N LEU A 181 -16.47 -2.73 -3.09
CA LEU A 181 -15.04 -2.49 -2.83
C LEU A 181 -14.82 -1.42 -1.76
N PHE A 182 -15.77 -0.50 -1.62
CA PHE A 182 -15.65 0.68 -0.77
C PHE A 182 -16.62 0.67 0.43
N GLY A 183 -17.71 -0.11 0.38
CA GLY A 183 -18.79 -0.09 1.38
C GLY A 183 -18.53 -0.86 2.69
N ARG A 184 -17.47 -1.67 2.80
CA ARG A 184 -17.31 -2.65 3.90
C ARG A 184 -16.91 -2.11 5.29
N LYS A 185 -17.16 -0.86 5.65
CA LYS A 185 -16.68 -0.37 6.97
C LYS A 185 -17.62 0.48 7.81
N LYS A 186 -18.70 1.03 7.26
CA LYS A 186 -19.55 1.94 8.05
C LYS A 186 -20.62 1.21 8.87
N ASP A 187 -21.16 0.09 8.38
CA ASP A 187 -22.39 -0.46 8.94
C ASP A 187 -22.19 -1.54 10.03
N GLU A 188 -20.96 -2.04 10.24
CA GLU A 188 -20.71 -3.05 11.28
C GLU A 188 -20.50 -2.46 12.69
N LYS A 189 -20.57 -1.12 12.86
CA LYS A 189 -20.26 -0.47 14.15
C LYS A 189 -21.43 0.20 14.87
N GLU A 190 -22.60 0.31 14.26
CA GLU A 190 -23.77 0.97 14.89
C GLU A 190 -24.90 0.02 15.33
N ILE A 191 -24.80 -1.29 15.05
CA ILE A 191 -25.81 -2.29 15.46
C ILE A 191 -25.23 -3.27 16.49
N GLU A 192 -24.55 -2.81 17.55
CA GLU A 192 -24.33 -3.64 18.76
C GLU A 192 -24.44 -2.80 20.03
N GLY A 193 -25.60 -2.17 20.21
CA GLY A 193 -26.13 -1.92 21.55
C GLY A 193 -26.98 -3.12 21.98
N SER A 194 -26.47 -3.90 22.94
CA SER A 194 -27.17 -4.94 23.73
C SER A 194 -27.03 -6.40 23.26
N LYS A 195 -25.93 -7.05 23.66
CA LYS A 195 -25.95 -8.22 24.57
C LYS A 195 -24.51 -8.57 25.00
N SER A 196 -24.37 -8.75 26.32
CA SER A 196 -23.22 -9.24 27.09
C SER A 196 -22.07 -9.89 26.30
N SER A 197 -20.88 -9.35 26.52
CA SER A 197 -19.60 -9.90 26.09
C SER A 197 -19.42 -11.39 26.44
N PRO A 198 -18.91 -12.19 25.51
CA PRO A 198 -17.93 -13.22 25.82
C PRO A 198 -16.55 -12.68 25.42
N SER A 199 -15.72 -12.43 26.43
CA SER A 199 -14.25 -12.53 26.39
C SER A 199 -13.61 -12.55 24.99
N SER A 200 -13.14 -11.38 24.52
CA SER A 200 -12.12 -11.33 23.47
C SER A 200 -10.83 -11.98 23.98
N GLN A 201 -10.64 -13.25 23.64
CA GLN A 201 -9.30 -13.81 23.58
C GLN A 201 -8.53 -13.15 22.42
N PRO A 202 -7.23 -12.87 22.59
CA PRO A 202 -6.41 -12.28 21.55
C PRO A 202 -6.37 -13.22 20.33
N ARG A 203 -6.88 -12.71 19.21
CA ARG A 203 -6.88 -13.36 17.91
C ARG A 203 -5.43 -13.59 17.46
N GLN A 204 -4.91 -14.80 17.70
CA GLN A 204 -3.71 -15.27 17.03
C GLN A 204 -3.99 -15.32 15.52
N LYS A 205 -3.41 -14.38 14.77
CA LYS A 205 -3.32 -14.47 13.32
C LYS A 205 -2.17 -15.42 12.96
N ASN A 206 -2.49 -16.70 12.85
CA ASN A 206 -1.81 -17.58 11.92
C ASN A 206 -2.86 -18.00 10.91
N ASP A 207 -2.67 -17.62 9.65
CA ASP A 207 -2.97 -18.50 8.53
C ASP A 207 -2.09 -18.09 7.34
N PRO A 208 -1.08 -18.92 7.01
CA PRO A 208 -0.50 -18.99 5.69
C PRO A 208 -1.24 -20.04 4.85
N CYS A 209 -1.58 -19.69 3.61
CA CYS A 209 -1.70 -20.64 2.49
C CYS A 209 -2.82 -21.69 2.53
N ALA A 210 -3.97 -21.34 1.93
CA ALA A 210 -5.15 -22.18 1.67
C ALA A 210 -4.97 -23.21 0.51
N TRP A 211 -3.84 -23.91 0.44
CA TRP A 211 -3.64 -25.03 -0.52
C TRP A 211 -3.36 -26.37 0.16
N LYS A 212 -3.62 -26.48 1.47
CA LYS A 212 -3.44 -27.71 2.26
C LYS A 212 -4.75 -28.35 2.77
N ASP A 213 -5.92 -27.86 2.35
CA ASP A 213 -7.23 -28.27 2.89
C ASP A 213 -7.87 -29.51 2.27
N GLU A 214 -7.06 -30.44 1.76
CA GLU A 214 -7.48 -31.84 1.56
C GLU A 214 -6.54 -32.79 2.30
N ARG A 215 -6.36 -32.57 3.61
CA ARG A 215 -5.97 -33.64 4.53
C ARG A 215 -7.10 -33.91 5.49
N THR A 216 -7.72 -35.07 5.32
CA THR A 216 -8.45 -35.80 6.35
C THR A 216 -7.67 -35.74 7.67
N HIS A 217 -8.19 -34.96 8.62
CA HIS A 217 -7.65 -34.92 9.97
C HIS A 217 -8.05 -36.20 10.71
N PHE A 218 -7.09 -37.12 10.88
CA PHE A 218 -7.25 -38.23 11.82
C PHE A 218 -7.24 -37.70 13.26
N ASN A 219 -8.17 -38.18 14.09
CA ASN A 219 -8.25 -37.79 15.49
C ASN A 219 -6.96 -38.14 16.24
N LYS A 220 -6.38 -37.14 16.92
CA LYS A 220 -5.18 -37.30 17.76
C LYS A 220 -5.55 -37.99 19.07
N SER A 221 -5.69 -39.30 19.02
CA SER A 221 -5.68 -40.15 20.22
C SER A 221 -5.08 -41.50 19.81
N SER A 222 -3.93 -41.82 20.43
CA SER A 222 -3.05 -42.97 20.21
C SER A 222 -2.39 -43.09 18.83
N SER A 223 -1.28 -42.38 18.62
CA SER A 223 -0.27 -42.82 17.64
C SER A 223 1.02 -43.12 18.39
N ARG A 224 1.07 -44.32 18.99
CA ARG A 224 2.32 -45.03 19.19
C ARG A 224 2.56 -45.76 17.88
N ILE A 225 3.45 -45.22 17.06
CA ILE A 225 3.98 -45.94 15.90
C ILE A 225 4.69 -47.18 16.49
N GLY A 226 4.24 -48.38 16.13
CA GLY A 226 4.84 -49.63 16.59
C GLY A 226 6.29 -49.76 16.10
N SER A 227 7.11 -50.51 16.82
CA SER A 227 8.53 -50.72 16.50
C SER A 227 8.75 -51.33 15.11
N GLU A 228 7.73 -51.98 14.55
CA GLU A 228 7.73 -52.51 13.18
C GLU A 228 7.77 -51.43 12.08
N PHE A 229 7.51 -50.16 12.43
CA PHE A 229 7.58 -49.01 11.51
C PHE A 229 8.76 -48.08 11.80
N GLN A 230 9.64 -48.43 12.75
CA GLN A 230 10.91 -47.72 12.94
C GLN A 230 11.94 -48.27 11.95
N VAL A 231 12.45 -47.40 11.08
CA VAL A 231 13.52 -47.75 10.14
C VAL A 231 14.85 -47.49 10.83
N ASP A 232 15.52 -48.55 11.27
CA ASP A 232 16.78 -48.46 12.04
C ASP A 232 17.98 -47.98 11.19
N THR A 233 17.85 -48.01 9.87
CA THR A 233 18.92 -47.63 8.94
C THR A 233 18.43 -46.64 7.92
N LEU A 234 18.77 -45.37 8.13
CA LEU A 234 18.63 -44.34 7.12
C LEU A 234 19.79 -44.46 6.12
N PRO A 235 19.54 -44.41 4.80
CA PRO A 235 20.61 -44.38 3.82
C PRO A 235 21.46 -43.12 4.00
N GLU A 236 22.76 -43.24 3.75
CA GLU A 236 23.72 -42.14 3.89
C GLU A 236 23.35 -41.00 2.93
N ALA A 237 23.35 -39.77 3.45
CA ALA A 237 22.93 -38.60 2.70
C ALA A 237 23.79 -38.42 1.44
N GLY A 238 23.20 -38.67 0.26
CA GLY A 238 23.87 -38.57 -1.04
C GLY A 238 23.83 -39.84 -1.89
N SER A 239 23.31 -40.97 -1.39
CA SER A 239 23.35 -42.26 -2.11
C SER A 239 22.17 -42.52 -3.08
N TYR A 240 21.50 -41.48 -3.60
CA TYR A 240 20.37 -41.70 -4.51
C TYR A 240 20.87 -42.05 -5.92
N THR A 241 21.02 -43.34 -6.23
CA THR A 241 21.25 -43.81 -7.59
C THR A 241 19.91 -43.92 -8.30
N TYR A 242 19.65 -42.98 -9.22
CA TYR A 242 18.47 -42.97 -10.08
C TYR A 242 18.60 -44.09 -11.13
N SER A 243 17.89 -45.20 -10.95
CA SER A 243 17.76 -46.25 -11.95
C SER A 243 16.67 -45.88 -12.97
N ALA A 244 17.10 -45.27 -14.07
CA ALA A 244 16.26 -44.91 -15.21
C ALA A 244 15.89 -46.15 -16.04
N ASN A 245 14.95 -46.95 -15.58
CA ASN A 245 14.29 -47.97 -16.41
C ASN A 245 12.77 -47.84 -16.25
N HIS A 246 12.20 -46.75 -16.77
CA HIS A 246 10.75 -46.66 -17.00
C HIS A 246 10.54 -46.43 -18.50
N THR A 247 10.32 -47.51 -19.22
CA THR A 247 9.84 -47.51 -20.59
C THR A 247 8.35 -47.17 -20.56
N ASP A 248 8.01 -45.89 -20.74
CA ASP A 248 6.65 -45.46 -21.01
C ASP A 248 6.27 -45.95 -22.42
N ALA A 249 5.49 -47.03 -22.47
CA ALA A 249 4.84 -47.49 -23.68
C ALA A 249 3.63 -46.60 -23.99
N GLU A 250 3.60 -46.14 -25.23
CA GLU A 250 2.58 -45.29 -25.84
C GLU A 250 1.18 -45.94 -25.79
N ASP A 251 0.18 -45.17 -25.35
CA ASP A 251 -1.24 -45.49 -25.60
C ASP A 251 -1.87 -44.34 -26.39
N GLY A 252 -1.85 -44.49 -27.72
CA GLY A 252 -2.51 -43.61 -28.67
C GLY A 252 -3.92 -44.10 -28.99
N GLY A 253 -4.93 -43.39 -28.50
CA GLY A 253 -6.33 -43.58 -28.90
C GLY A 253 -6.73 -42.60 -30.00
N ALA A 254 -7.26 -43.13 -31.12
CA ALA A 254 -7.70 -42.39 -32.30
C ALA A 254 -9.07 -41.71 -32.13
N LEU A 255 -9.26 -40.59 -32.85
CA LEU A 255 -10.54 -39.90 -33.09
C LEU A 255 -11.37 -40.58 -34.19
#